data_AF-A0A4Q9M5B7-F1
#
_entry.id   AF-A0A4Q9M5B7-F1
#
_cell.length_a   1.000
_cell.length_b   1.000
_cell.length_c   1.000
_cell.angle_alpha   90.00
_cell.angle_beta   90.00
_cell.angle_gamma   90.00
#
_symmetry.space_group_name_H-M   'P 1'
#
loop_
_entity.id
_entity.type
_entity.pdbx_description
1 polymer ?
#
loop_
_entity_poly.entity_id
_entity_poly.type
_entity_poly.pdbx_seq_one_letter_code
_entity_poly.pdbx_strand_id
1 'polypeptide(L)'
;CYLGIGDTYTAAHKDLCSSSGHSLMCFSEDGGSSFWFMTETNAAPQAAEWFQKELGQELDWETRVTTVEQLGKAPFNVYIAEQKVGDLVLVPPRSVHQVVNQGGLAMKTSWSRMTLQGLRSALHHELPVYRRVCRPEQYRVKTVLYRTMLHHTQRLQSSGSDRETSTTPSPQPTNEDRAKSLHDLIQLFDEVLQEEYVSSHKELKHVTGPSDSSGWSVATEASTSGKLVLVPPRDARDRTEKHRVSACNFACDFCGADIFQSFFECRECSAAPEECTRPGDGLLICPACYVEGRSCACDRMEPVQCRPLQILIDDRNRAAAVLRQVGHNLSGDGLEDIRPRCVAIGRSS
;
A
#
# COMPACT_ATOMS: atom_id res chain seq x y z
N CYS A 1 -3.94 -2.14 19.53
CA CYS A 1 -4.17 -1.46 20.82
C CYS A 1 -2.83 -1.29 21.48
N TYR A 2 -2.53 -0.07 21.95
CA TYR A 2 -1.28 0.27 22.62
C TYR A 2 -1.54 0.42 24.10
N LEU A 3 -0.67 -0.19 24.91
CA LEU A 3 -0.62 -0.01 26.35
C LEU A 3 0.72 0.66 26.67
N GLY A 4 0.67 1.91 27.10
CA GLY A 4 1.84 2.68 27.49
C GLY A 4 1.85 2.88 29.00
N ILE A 5 3.01 2.75 29.62
CA ILE A 5 3.23 3.22 30.99
C ILE A 5 3.63 4.71 30.91
N GLY A 6 3.48 5.46 31.98
CA GLY A 6 4.09 6.78 32.13
C GLY A 6 5.53 6.82 31.65
N ASP A 7 5.92 7.93 31.04
CA ASP A 7 7.28 8.18 30.56
C ASP A 7 7.76 7.17 29.50
N THR A 8 6.81 6.59 28.76
CA THR A 8 7.12 5.84 27.53
C THR A 8 7.07 6.76 26.32
N TYR A 9 8.04 6.54 25.43
CA TYR A 9 8.28 7.38 24.25
C TYR A 9 8.14 6.53 22.98
N THR A 10 7.26 6.96 22.08
CA THR A 10 7.23 6.46 20.71
C THR A 10 8.15 7.34 19.87
N ALA A 11 9.17 6.74 19.26
CA ALA A 11 10.13 7.44 18.40
C ALA A 11 9.44 8.21 17.26
N ALA A 12 10.14 9.22 16.72
CA ALA A 12 9.63 9.97 15.58
C ALA A 12 9.50 9.07 14.35
N HIS A 13 8.32 9.08 13.72
CA HIS A 13 8.00 8.24 12.58
C HIS A 13 6.90 8.83 11.70
N LYS A 14 6.61 8.19 10.58
CA LYS A 14 5.43 8.46 9.74
C LYS A 14 4.56 7.21 9.73
N ASP A 15 3.25 7.39 9.61
CA ASP A 15 2.35 6.25 9.42
C ASP A 15 2.69 5.47 8.14
N LEU A 16 2.57 4.15 8.24
CA LEU A 16 2.95 3.21 7.18
C LEU A 16 2.30 3.55 5.84
N CYS A 17 3.11 3.48 4.78
CA CYS A 17 2.69 3.67 3.39
C CYS A 17 1.82 4.92 3.18
N SER A 18 2.15 6.05 3.82
CA SER A 18 1.39 7.30 3.69
C SER A 18 -0.11 7.17 4.04
N SER A 19 -0.48 6.20 4.88
CA SER A 19 -1.82 6.12 5.45
C SER A 19 -2.04 7.26 6.45
N SER A 20 -3.31 7.54 6.78
CA SER A 20 -3.62 8.40 7.92
C SER A 20 -3.85 7.57 9.18
N GLY A 21 -3.18 7.94 10.26
CA GLY A 21 -3.34 7.35 11.58
C GLY A 21 -4.54 7.93 12.31
N HIS A 22 -5.19 7.07 13.07
CA HIS A 22 -6.24 7.43 14.02
C HIS A 22 -5.84 6.85 15.36
N SER A 23 -5.94 7.64 16.44
CA SER A 23 -5.63 7.18 17.78
C SER A 23 -6.68 7.70 18.75
N LEU A 24 -7.47 6.80 19.32
CA LEU A 24 -8.44 7.09 20.37
C LEU A 24 -7.84 6.71 21.72
N MET A 25 -7.77 7.65 22.66
CA MET A 25 -7.40 7.34 24.03
C MET A 25 -8.62 6.75 24.75
N CYS A 26 -8.55 5.45 25.05
CA CYS A 26 -9.66 4.70 25.63
C CYS A 26 -9.65 4.73 27.15
N PHE A 27 -8.47 4.82 27.75
CA PHE A 27 -8.30 4.79 29.20
C PHE A 27 -6.98 5.45 29.61
N SER A 28 -6.99 6.11 30.76
CA SER A 28 -5.77 6.47 31.48
C SER A 28 -5.96 6.36 32.99
N GLU A 29 -4.89 6.02 33.69
CA GLU A 29 -4.80 6.00 35.14
C GLU A 29 -4.44 7.38 35.67
N ASP A 30 -5.06 7.78 36.79
CA ASP A 30 -4.81 9.03 37.51
C ASP A 30 -4.82 10.30 36.63
N GLY A 31 -5.62 10.29 35.56
CA GLY A 31 -5.71 11.42 34.63
C GLY A 31 -4.50 11.56 33.69
N GLY A 32 -3.75 10.48 33.46
CA GLY A 32 -2.65 10.44 32.50
C GLY A 32 -3.07 10.88 31.10
N SER A 33 -2.11 11.42 30.35
CA SER A 33 -2.32 11.98 29.01
C SER A 33 -1.18 11.63 28.06
N SER A 34 -1.28 12.08 26.81
CA SER A 34 -0.20 11.87 25.84
C SER A 34 0.03 13.10 24.99
N PHE A 35 1.29 13.49 24.88
CA PHE A 35 1.71 14.60 24.05
C PHE A 35 2.13 14.09 22.69
N TRP A 36 1.48 14.64 21.67
CA TRP A 36 1.77 14.39 20.26
C TRP A 36 2.55 15.57 19.72
N PHE A 37 3.71 15.29 19.14
CA PHE A 37 4.53 16.25 18.41
C PHE A 37 4.42 15.88 16.94
N MET A 38 3.88 16.77 16.11
CA MET A 38 3.52 16.46 14.72
C MET A 38 3.99 17.55 13.77
N THR A 39 4.37 17.19 12.56
CA THR A 39 4.66 18.16 11.48
C THR A 39 3.50 18.27 10.51
N GLU A 40 3.50 19.32 9.67
CA GLU A 40 2.68 19.34 8.47
C GLU A 40 3.10 18.21 7.50
N THR A 41 2.17 17.73 6.65
CA THR A 41 2.42 16.70 5.62
C THR A 41 3.51 17.10 4.63
N ASN A 42 3.51 18.36 4.18
CA ASN A 42 4.47 18.91 3.21
C ASN A 42 5.88 19.08 3.81
N ALA A 43 6.01 19.14 5.14
CA ALA A 43 7.30 19.25 5.82
C ALA A 43 8.07 17.92 5.85
N ALA A 44 7.44 16.79 5.46
CA ALA A 44 8.06 15.46 5.53
C ALA A 44 9.45 15.36 4.89
N PRO A 45 9.73 15.92 3.69
CA PRO A 45 11.08 15.90 3.11
C PRO A 45 12.09 16.71 3.93
N GLN A 46 11.71 17.90 4.38
CA GLN A 46 12.57 18.77 5.20
C GLN A 46 12.84 18.15 6.57
N ALA A 47 11.84 17.50 7.16
CA ALA A 47 11.98 16.76 8.41
C ALA A 47 12.94 15.58 8.24
N ALA A 48 12.78 14.75 7.22
CA ALA A 48 13.70 13.65 6.94
C ALA A 48 15.15 14.13 6.75
N GLU A 49 15.35 15.21 5.98
CA GLU A 49 16.67 15.81 5.78
C GLU A 49 17.28 16.34 7.09
N TRP A 50 16.48 17.01 7.93
CA TRP A 50 16.93 17.50 9.23
C TRP A 50 17.30 16.36 10.17
N PHE A 51 16.49 15.29 10.23
CA PHE A 51 16.81 14.09 11.01
C PHE A 51 18.14 13.48 10.54
N GLN A 52 18.36 13.42 9.23
CA GLN A 52 19.61 12.88 8.69
C GLN A 52 20.82 13.78 8.97
N LYS A 53 20.72 15.08 8.70
CA LYS A 53 21.86 16.02 8.71
C LYS A 53 22.19 16.57 10.10
N GLU A 54 21.18 16.97 10.85
CA GLU A 54 21.36 17.61 12.17
C GLU A 54 21.32 16.58 13.30
N LEU A 55 20.50 15.55 13.13
CA LEU A 55 20.35 14.49 14.13
C LEU A 55 21.18 13.23 13.81
N GLY A 56 21.77 13.11 12.62
CA GLY A 56 22.61 11.97 12.25
C GLY A 56 21.84 10.64 12.21
N GLN A 57 20.53 10.68 11.97
CA GLN A 57 19.64 9.53 12.09
C GLN A 57 18.72 9.41 10.88
N GLU A 58 18.53 8.19 10.38
CA GLU A 58 17.50 7.92 9.38
C GLU A 58 16.12 7.90 10.06
N LEU A 59 15.22 8.77 9.60
CA LEU A 59 13.89 8.94 10.19
C LEU A 59 13.06 7.67 10.01
N ASP A 60 13.14 7.06 8.83
CA ASP A 60 12.33 5.90 8.46
C ASP A 60 12.75 4.59 9.13
N TRP A 61 13.80 4.61 9.96
CA TRP A 61 14.16 3.50 10.85
C TRP A 61 13.46 3.55 12.22
N GLU A 62 12.82 4.67 12.57
CA GLU A 62 11.98 4.79 13.78
C GLU A 62 12.71 4.47 15.09
N THR A 63 14.03 4.67 15.16
CA THR A 63 14.85 4.29 16.33
C THR A 63 15.15 5.43 17.29
N ARG A 64 14.69 6.66 17.01
CA ARG A 64 15.08 7.84 17.76
C ARG A 64 13.90 8.65 18.27
N VAL A 65 13.95 8.94 19.57
CA VAL A 65 13.12 9.94 20.24
C VAL A 65 13.87 11.27 20.23
N THR A 66 13.19 12.35 19.86
CA THR A 66 13.73 13.71 19.78
C THR A 66 13.29 14.51 21.00
N THR A 67 14.20 15.26 21.64
CA THR A 67 13.84 16.08 22.81
C THR A 67 13.07 17.34 22.39
N VAL A 68 12.35 17.96 23.33
CA VAL A 68 11.62 19.20 23.07
C VAL A 68 12.56 20.32 22.64
N GLU A 69 13.76 20.41 23.23
CA GLU A 69 14.78 21.41 22.88
C GLU A 69 15.33 21.20 21.47
N GLN A 70 15.42 19.94 21.01
CA GLN A 70 15.83 19.61 19.66
C GLN A 70 14.72 19.97 18.66
N LEU A 71 13.46 19.61 18.96
CA LEU A 71 12.30 19.99 18.14
C LEU A 71 12.15 21.51 18.06
N GLY A 72 12.45 22.25 19.14
CA GLY A 72 12.45 23.71 19.17
C GLY A 72 13.51 24.36 18.28
N LYS A 73 14.49 23.61 17.77
CA LYS A 73 15.51 24.06 16.81
C LYS A 73 15.21 23.61 15.38
N ALA A 74 14.13 22.86 15.16
CA ALA A 74 13.79 22.36 13.84
C ALA A 74 13.47 23.52 12.88
N PRO A 75 13.86 23.44 11.59
CA PRO A 75 13.61 24.48 10.60
C PRO A 75 12.18 24.42 10.02
N PHE A 76 11.25 23.75 10.69
CA PHE A 76 9.85 23.56 10.31
C PHE A 76 8.95 23.61 11.55
N ASN A 77 7.66 23.84 11.33
CA ASN A 77 6.69 23.91 12.41
C ASN A 77 6.44 22.53 13.03
N VAL A 78 6.52 22.47 14.36
CA VAL A 78 6.12 21.32 15.16
C VAL A 78 4.88 21.70 15.97
N TYR A 79 3.79 21.00 15.74
CA TYR A 79 2.51 21.16 16.43
C TYR A 79 2.47 20.22 17.62
N ILE A 80 2.01 20.72 18.76
CA ILE A 80 1.92 19.97 20.01
C ILE A 80 0.44 19.84 20.39
N ALA A 81 -0.01 18.62 20.64
CA ALA A 81 -1.36 18.34 21.14
C ALA A 81 -1.29 17.42 22.37
N GLU A 82 -2.05 17.77 23.41
CA GLU A 82 -2.29 16.88 24.54
C GLU A 82 -3.55 16.04 24.24
N GLN A 83 -3.44 14.72 24.39
CA GLN A 83 -4.52 13.76 24.22
C GLN A 83 -4.94 13.19 25.58
N LYS A 84 -6.22 13.33 25.95
CA LYS A 84 -6.85 12.76 27.15
C LYS A 84 -7.88 11.70 26.79
N VAL A 85 -8.40 11.00 27.79
CA VAL A 85 -9.43 9.96 27.59
C VAL A 85 -10.64 10.53 26.86
N GLY A 86 -11.05 9.86 25.79
CA GLY A 86 -12.13 10.30 24.91
C GLY A 86 -11.65 11.08 23.67
N ASP A 87 -10.42 11.58 23.67
CA ASP A 87 -9.89 12.34 22.53
C ASP A 87 -9.44 11.41 21.39
N LEU A 88 -9.86 11.77 20.17
CA LEU A 88 -9.39 11.17 18.92
C LEU A 88 -8.36 12.08 18.26
N VAL A 89 -7.12 11.59 18.15
CA VAL A 89 -6.06 12.23 17.37
C VAL A 89 -6.09 11.68 15.95
N LEU A 90 -6.09 12.57 14.97
CA LEU A 90 -5.99 12.27 13.55
C LEU A 90 -4.61 12.67 13.06
N VAL A 91 -3.83 11.71 12.58
CA VAL A 91 -2.50 11.93 12.05
C VAL A 91 -2.58 12.05 10.53
N PRO A 92 -2.21 13.21 9.95
CA PRO A 92 -2.20 13.38 8.51
C PRO A 92 -1.20 12.45 7.82
N PRO A 93 -1.46 12.01 6.58
CA PRO A 93 -0.49 11.28 5.76
C PRO A 93 0.88 11.97 5.75
N ARG A 94 1.95 11.17 5.93
CA ARG A 94 3.36 11.62 5.95
C ARG A 94 3.72 12.64 7.05
N SER A 95 2.81 12.97 7.96
CA SER A 95 3.17 13.77 9.13
C SER A 95 4.20 13.01 9.96
N VAL A 96 5.35 13.63 10.18
CA VAL A 96 6.34 13.09 11.11
C VAL A 96 5.83 13.35 12.51
N HIS A 97 5.70 12.29 13.30
CA HIS A 97 5.13 12.40 14.62
C HIS A 97 5.83 11.53 15.65
N GLN A 98 5.82 12.03 16.89
CA GLN A 98 6.33 11.38 18.09
C GLN A 98 5.30 11.52 19.20
N VAL A 99 5.22 10.50 20.05
CA VAL A 99 4.26 10.47 21.16
C VAL A 99 4.98 10.24 22.47
N VAL A 100 4.61 11.03 23.48
CA VAL A 100 5.13 10.91 24.85
C VAL A 100 3.96 10.70 25.79
N ASN A 101 3.96 9.59 26.53
CA ASN A 101 2.94 9.34 27.56
C ASN A 101 3.36 10.01 28.87
N GLN A 102 2.44 10.71 29.52
CA GLN A 102 2.66 11.35 30.82
C GLN A 102 1.65 10.84 31.84
N GLY A 103 2.11 10.56 33.07
CA GLY A 103 1.26 10.10 34.17
C GLY A 103 1.26 8.59 34.34
N GLY A 104 0.12 8.00 34.71
CA GLY A 104 -0.02 6.57 34.91
C GLY A 104 -0.14 5.77 33.60
N LEU A 105 -0.71 4.57 33.69
CA LEU A 105 -1.01 3.71 32.54
C LEU A 105 -1.94 4.42 31.53
N ALA A 106 -1.66 4.31 30.23
CA ALA A 106 -2.51 4.81 29.15
C ALA A 106 -2.79 3.71 28.13
N MET A 107 -4.05 3.60 27.69
CA MET A 107 -4.48 2.62 26.69
C MET A 107 -5.13 3.32 25.49
N LYS A 108 -4.60 3.05 24.30
CA LYS A 108 -5.03 3.65 23.04
C LYS A 108 -5.48 2.59 22.05
N THR A 109 -6.56 2.88 21.33
CA THR A 109 -6.96 2.12 20.15
C THR A 109 -6.60 2.93 18.92
N SER A 110 -5.77 2.34 18.06
CA SER A 110 -5.30 3.02 16.85
C SER A 110 -5.50 2.14 15.62
N TRP A 111 -5.79 2.79 14.50
CA TRP A 111 -5.97 2.16 13.21
C TRP A 111 -5.56 3.12 12.09
N SER A 112 -5.23 2.56 10.93
CA SER A 112 -4.83 3.32 9.76
C SER A 112 -5.94 3.33 8.72
N ARG A 113 -6.04 4.43 7.96
CA ARG A 113 -6.93 4.54 6.81
C ARG A 113 -6.12 4.87 5.57
N MET A 114 -6.22 4.00 4.57
CA MET A 114 -5.67 4.26 3.24
C MET A 114 -6.72 4.94 2.37
N THR A 115 -6.41 6.14 1.86
CA THR A 115 -7.24 6.85 0.88
C THR A 115 -6.62 6.73 -0.51
N LEU A 116 -7.35 7.12 -1.56
CA LEU A 116 -6.81 7.18 -2.92
C LEU A 116 -5.59 8.12 -3.00
N GLN A 117 -5.66 9.29 -2.36
CA GLN A 117 -4.52 10.19 -2.26
C GLN A 117 -3.36 9.56 -1.46
N GLY A 118 -3.67 8.78 -0.43
CA GLY A 118 -2.70 7.98 0.31
C GLY A 118 -1.97 6.98 -0.59
N LEU A 119 -2.68 6.24 -1.45
CA LEU A 119 -2.07 5.30 -2.42
C LEU A 119 -1.11 6.02 -3.38
N ARG A 120 -1.54 7.15 -3.94
CA ARG A 120 -0.69 7.98 -4.82
C ARG A 120 0.58 8.44 -4.10
N SER A 121 0.40 9.02 -2.92
CA SER A 121 1.48 9.50 -2.07
C SER A 121 2.44 8.38 -1.66
N ALA A 122 1.92 7.19 -1.35
CA ALA A 122 2.71 6.02 -1.01
C ALA A 122 3.59 5.59 -2.18
N LEU A 123 3.00 5.43 -3.38
CA LEU A 123 3.70 5.00 -4.58
C LEU A 123 4.84 5.96 -4.96
N HIS A 124 4.58 7.26 -4.88
CA HIS A 124 5.53 8.29 -5.34
C HIS A 124 6.56 8.73 -4.30
N HIS A 125 6.25 8.62 -3.01
CA HIS A 125 7.08 9.22 -1.97
C HIS A 125 7.55 8.26 -0.89
N GLU A 126 6.75 7.26 -0.50
CA GLU A 126 7.13 6.38 0.61
C GLU A 126 7.79 5.08 0.12
N LEU A 127 7.27 4.41 -0.91
CA LEU A 127 7.87 3.17 -1.42
C LEU A 127 9.33 3.36 -1.91
N PRO A 128 9.68 4.46 -2.63
CA PRO A 128 11.07 4.70 -3.00
C PRO A 128 12.00 4.90 -1.79
N VAL A 129 11.49 5.51 -0.71
CA VAL A 129 12.23 5.67 0.54
C VAL A 129 12.41 4.31 1.21
N TYR A 130 11.34 3.53 1.32
CA TYR A 130 11.37 2.20 1.94
C TYR A 130 12.40 1.30 1.28
N ARG A 131 12.44 1.29 -0.07
CA ARG A 131 13.46 0.57 -0.82
C ARG A 131 14.87 1.04 -0.47
N ARG A 132 15.11 2.35 -0.42
CA ARG A 132 16.42 2.96 -0.15
C ARG A 132 16.94 2.62 1.25
N VAL A 133 16.05 2.64 2.25
CA VAL A 133 16.42 2.40 3.65
C VAL A 133 16.20 0.94 4.10
N CYS A 134 15.86 0.06 3.16
CA CYS A 134 15.55 -1.36 3.38
C CYS A 134 14.45 -1.59 4.44
N ARG A 135 13.41 -0.75 4.39
CA ARG A 135 12.22 -0.87 5.24
C ARG A 135 11.18 -1.76 4.54
N PRO A 136 10.72 -2.86 5.17
CA PRO A 136 9.69 -3.71 4.58
C PRO A 136 8.37 -2.98 4.32
N GLU A 137 7.75 -3.27 3.17
CA GLU A 137 6.44 -2.72 2.82
C GLU A 137 5.31 -3.56 3.43
N GLN A 138 4.53 -2.99 4.35
CA GLN A 138 3.48 -3.74 5.04
C GLN A 138 2.13 -3.77 4.31
N TYR A 139 1.76 -2.68 3.63
CA TYR A 139 0.39 -2.52 3.10
C TYR A 139 0.22 -2.93 1.63
N ARG A 140 1.30 -3.32 0.94
CA ARG A 140 1.23 -3.86 -0.44
C ARG A 140 0.46 -2.93 -1.37
N VAL A 141 0.91 -1.69 -1.46
CA VAL A 141 0.24 -0.54 -2.08
C VAL A 141 -0.19 -0.84 -3.51
N LYS A 142 0.69 -1.44 -4.33
CA LYS A 142 0.36 -1.84 -5.72
C LYS A 142 -0.79 -2.85 -5.78
N THR A 143 -0.83 -3.80 -4.84
CA THR A 143 -1.91 -4.77 -4.72
C THR A 143 -3.22 -4.11 -4.29
N VAL A 144 -3.18 -3.23 -3.28
CA VAL A 144 -4.36 -2.48 -2.83
C VAL A 144 -4.92 -1.63 -3.97
N LEU A 145 -4.06 -0.87 -4.66
CA LEU A 145 -4.42 -0.07 -5.84
C LEU A 145 -5.15 -0.91 -6.89
N TYR A 146 -4.54 -1.99 -7.34
CA TYR A 146 -5.11 -2.88 -8.35
C TYR A 146 -6.48 -3.44 -7.91
N ARG A 147 -6.62 -3.85 -6.64
CA ARG A 147 -7.88 -4.36 -6.09
C ARG A 147 -8.95 -3.30 -5.97
N THR A 148 -8.60 -2.09 -5.56
CA THR A 148 -9.53 -0.97 -5.50
C THR A 148 -10.04 -0.63 -6.90
N MET A 149 -9.18 -0.64 -7.93
CA MET A 149 -9.59 -0.46 -9.33
C MET A 149 -10.62 -1.51 -9.76
N LEU A 150 -10.36 -2.79 -9.49
CA LEU A 150 -11.30 -3.87 -9.80
C LEU A 150 -12.63 -3.72 -9.06
N HIS A 151 -12.59 -3.37 -7.77
CA HIS A 151 -13.80 -3.17 -6.98
C HIS A 151 -14.68 -2.04 -7.53
N HIS A 152 -14.09 -0.89 -7.86
CA HIS A 152 -14.81 0.23 -8.45
C HIS A 152 -15.37 -0.13 -9.84
N THR A 153 -14.61 -0.88 -10.63
CA THR A 153 -15.07 -1.39 -11.94
C THR A 153 -16.32 -2.25 -11.77
N GLN A 154 -16.29 -3.23 -10.86
CA GLN A 154 -17.41 -4.14 -10.61
C GLN A 154 -18.64 -3.39 -10.08
N ARG A 155 -18.45 -2.47 -9.12
CA ARG A 155 -19.55 -1.66 -8.57
C ARG A 155 -20.26 -0.85 -9.65
N LEU A 156 -19.52 -0.20 -10.54
CA LEU A 156 -20.10 0.57 -11.65
C LEU A 156 -20.82 -0.31 -12.68
N GLN A 157 -20.34 -1.54 -12.91
CA GLN A 157 -21.04 -2.50 -13.77
C GLN A 157 -22.36 -2.98 -13.16
N SER A 158 -22.40 -3.27 -11.85
CA SER A 158 -23.60 -3.74 -11.15
C SER A 158 -24.62 -2.63 -10.88
N SER A 159 -24.21 -1.38 -10.75
CA SER A 159 -25.15 -0.25 -10.58
C SER A 159 -26.01 0.04 -11.83
N GLY A 160 -25.70 -0.57 -12.98
CA GLY A 160 -26.57 -0.56 -14.16
C GLY A 160 -27.75 -1.54 -14.08
N SER A 161 -27.71 -2.54 -13.18
CA SER A 161 -28.73 -3.58 -13.04
C SER A 161 -29.66 -3.42 -11.84
N ASP A 162 -29.25 -2.67 -10.81
CA ASP A 162 -30.02 -2.51 -9.57
C ASP A 162 -30.65 -1.11 -9.46
N ARG A 163 -31.98 -1.03 -9.60
CA ARG A 163 -32.77 0.08 -9.06
C ARG A 163 -32.68 -0.01 -7.53
N GLU A 164 -31.69 0.65 -6.90
CA GLU A 164 -31.49 0.62 -5.45
C GLU A 164 -32.70 1.26 -4.71
N THR A 165 -33.59 0.42 -4.18
CA THR A 165 -34.41 0.74 -3.00
C THR A 165 -33.56 0.51 -1.74
N SER A 166 -32.70 1.46 -1.37
CA SER A 166 -31.96 1.41 -0.10
C SER A 166 -32.42 2.51 0.86
N THR A 167 -32.98 2.10 2.00
CA THR A 167 -33.52 2.93 3.10
C THR A 167 -32.49 3.29 4.19
N THR A 168 -31.19 3.20 3.91
CA THR A 168 -30.13 3.53 4.90
C THR A 168 -29.64 4.98 4.79
N PRO A 169 -29.47 5.72 5.91
CA PRO A 169 -29.22 7.18 5.88
C PRO A 169 -27.74 7.60 5.72
N SER A 170 -26.85 6.69 5.29
CA SER A 170 -25.45 7.05 5.07
C SER A 170 -25.26 7.59 3.65
N PRO A 171 -24.53 8.70 3.42
CA PRO A 171 -24.20 9.15 2.08
C PRO A 171 -23.29 8.13 1.40
N GLN A 172 -23.88 7.21 0.65
CA GLN A 172 -23.16 6.31 -0.22
C GLN A 172 -22.52 7.13 -1.35
N PRO A 173 -21.26 6.86 -1.73
CA PRO A 173 -20.64 7.57 -2.84
C PRO A 173 -21.44 7.31 -4.12
N THR A 174 -21.74 8.40 -4.82
CA THR A 174 -22.52 8.39 -6.06
C THR A 174 -21.78 7.63 -7.17
N ASN A 175 -22.48 7.26 -8.25
CA ASN A 175 -21.80 6.69 -9.42
C ASN A 175 -20.78 7.66 -10.03
N GLU A 176 -21.02 8.96 -9.93
CA GLU A 176 -20.07 10.00 -10.35
C GLU A 176 -18.79 9.98 -9.49
N ASP A 177 -18.92 9.90 -8.15
CA ASP A 177 -17.77 9.79 -7.24
C ASP A 177 -16.97 8.52 -7.49
N ARG A 178 -17.67 7.41 -7.75
CA ARG A 178 -17.05 6.12 -8.10
C ARG A 178 -16.35 6.18 -9.44
N ALA A 179 -16.90 6.87 -10.44
CA ALA A 179 -16.30 7.06 -11.75
C ALA A 179 -15.03 7.93 -11.67
N LYS A 180 -15.08 9.04 -10.93
CA LYS A 180 -13.90 9.88 -10.65
C LYS A 180 -12.80 9.08 -9.94
N SER A 181 -13.17 8.31 -8.91
CA SER A 181 -12.21 7.45 -8.22
C SER A 181 -11.62 6.39 -9.16
N LEU A 182 -12.44 5.76 -10.01
CA LEU A 182 -11.97 4.76 -10.97
C LEU A 182 -11.01 5.36 -12.00
N HIS A 183 -11.28 6.58 -12.48
CA HIS A 183 -10.39 7.31 -13.37
C HIS A 183 -8.99 7.46 -12.76
N ASP A 184 -8.92 7.98 -11.54
CA ASP A 184 -7.65 8.23 -10.86
C ASP A 184 -6.91 6.92 -10.53
N LEU A 185 -7.64 5.86 -10.19
CA LEU A 185 -7.09 4.52 -9.98
C LEU A 185 -6.50 3.95 -11.27
N ILE A 186 -7.16 4.13 -12.42
CA ILE A 186 -6.63 3.69 -13.72
C ILE A 186 -5.35 4.44 -14.04
N GLN A 187 -5.31 5.76 -13.84
CA GLN A 187 -4.11 6.56 -14.08
C GLN A 187 -2.94 6.10 -13.22
N LEU A 188 -3.16 5.90 -11.91
CA LEU A 188 -2.11 5.43 -11.01
C LEU A 188 -1.67 4.00 -11.35
N PHE A 189 -2.59 3.15 -11.81
CA PHE A 189 -2.26 1.79 -12.23
C PHE A 189 -1.52 1.73 -13.58
N ASP A 190 -1.72 2.71 -14.46
CA ASP A 190 -0.92 2.84 -15.69
C ASP A 190 0.56 3.02 -15.39
N GLU A 191 0.89 3.79 -14.36
CA GLU A 191 2.27 3.96 -13.90
C GLU A 191 2.86 2.62 -13.42
N VAL A 192 2.10 1.84 -12.64
CA VAL A 192 2.49 0.50 -12.22
C VAL A 192 2.69 -0.43 -13.42
N LEU A 193 1.79 -0.40 -14.41
CA LEU A 193 1.95 -1.20 -15.63
C LEU A 193 3.19 -0.80 -16.43
N GLN A 194 3.52 0.48 -16.48
CA GLN A 194 4.74 0.96 -17.15
C GLN A 194 6.00 0.45 -16.44
N GLU A 195 6.03 0.46 -15.11
CA GLU A 195 7.14 -0.08 -14.33
C GLU A 195 7.34 -1.59 -14.52
N GLU A 196 6.24 -2.34 -14.68
CA GLU A 196 6.26 -3.80 -14.75
C GLU A 196 6.32 -4.37 -16.18
N TYR A 197 6.26 -3.50 -17.20
CA TYR A 197 6.21 -3.92 -18.59
C TYR A 197 7.59 -4.28 -19.15
N VAL A 198 7.63 -5.41 -19.87
CA VAL A 198 8.73 -5.78 -20.76
C VAL A 198 8.15 -6.37 -22.04
N SER A 199 8.74 -6.07 -23.19
CA SER A 199 8.22 -6.52 -24.50
C SER A 199 8.15 -8.04 -24.62
N SER A 200 9.07 -8.76 -23.98
CA SER A 200 9.12 -10.22 -23.91
C SER A 200 8.34 -10.83 -22.74
N HIS A 201 7.41 -10.09 -22.11
CA HIS A 201 6.70 -10.56 -20.91
C HIS A 201 5.97 -11.92 -21.10
N LYS A 202 5.65 -12.28 -22.35
CA LYS A 202 5.01 -13.57 -22.69
C LYS A 202 5.94 -14.77 -22.55
N GLU A 203 7.24 -14.55 -22.62
CA GLU A 203 8.29 -15.57 -22.56
C GLU A 203 8.78 -15.83 -21.13
N LEU A 204 8.43 -14.95 -20.19
CA LEU A 204 8.84 -15.06 -18.80
C LEU A 204 8.16 -16.24 -18.10
N LYS A 205 8.89 -16.82 -17.14
CA LYS A 205 8.33 -17.82 -16.23
C LYS A 205 7.30 -17.13 -15.31
N HIS A 206 6.23 -17.85 -15.00
CA HIS A 206 5.18 -17.36 -14.12
C HIS A 206 5.05 -18.23 -12.86
N VAL A 207 4.79 -17.60 -11.71
CA VAL A 207 4.46 -18.32 -10.47
C VAL A 207 3.08 -18.99 -10.60
N THR A 208 2.09 -18.25 -11.10
CA THR A 208 0.74 -18.75 -11.34
C THR A 208 0.45 -18.92 -12.84
N GLY A 209 -0.26 -20.00 -13.19
CA GLY A 209 -0.69 -20.26 -14.56
C GLY A 209 -1.88 -19.38 -15.01
N PRO A 210 -2.20 -19.31 -16.31
CA PRO A 210 -3.30 -18.47 -16.82
C PRO A 210 -4.68 -18.82 -16.26
N SER A 211 -4.99 -20.11 -16.03
CA SER A 211 -6.25 -20.59 -15.44
C SER A 211 -6.39 -20.26 -13.97
N ASP A 212 -5.25 -20.15 -13.27
CA ASP A 212 -5.17 -19.99 -11.82
C ASP A 212 -4.92 -18.53 -11.44
N SER A 213 -4.77 -17.64 -12.42
CA SER A 213 -4.58 -16.20 -12.21
C SER A 213 -5.90 -15.45 -12.09
N SER A 214 -6.99 -16.01 -12.63
CA SER A 214 -8.36 -15.53 -12.42
C SER A 214 -8.93 -16.14 -11.14
N GLY A 215 -9.30 -15.33 -10.16
CA GLY A 215 -9.96 -15.86 -8.95
C GLY A 215 -9.56 -15.24 -7.63
N TRP A 216 -8.81 -14.14 -7.63
CA TRP A 216 -8.72 -13.35 -6.41
C TRP A 216 -10.08 -12.75 -6.11
N SER A 217 -10.75 -13.25 -5.08
CA SER A 217 -12.05 -12.76 -4.65
C SER A 217 -11.92 -11.93 -3.37
N VAL A 218 -12.81 -10.96 -3.21
CA VAL A 218 -13.01 -10.31 -1.92
C VAL A 218 -14.12 -11.09 -1.24
N ALA A 219 -13.79 -11.83 -0.19
CA ALA A 219 -14.77 -12.51 0.64
C ALA A 219 -15.07 -11.66 1.87
N THR A 220 -16.32 -11.63 2.30
CA THR A 220 -16.69 -11.07 3.60
C THR A 220 -16.70 -12.22 4.60
N GLU A 221 -15.86 -12.19 5.62
CA GLU A 221 -15.98 -13.15 6.71
C GLU A 221 -17.35 -12.97 7.39
N ALA A 222 -18.07 -14.07 7.59
CA ALA A 222 -19.39 -14.10 8.23
C ALA A 222 -19.37 -13.75 9.73
N SER A 223 -18.27 -13.17 10.24
CA SER A 223 -18.23 -12.62 11.59
C SER A 223 -19.05 -11.34 11.66
N THR A 224 -19.51 -10.98 12.86
CA THR A 224 -20.27 -9.75 13.15
C THR A 224 -19.59 -8.44 12.71
N SER A 225 -18.35 -8.49 12.22
CA SER A 225 -17.55 -7.34 11.80
C SER A 225 -17.49 -7.08 10.29
N GLY A 226 -18.05 -7.95 9.44
CA GLY A 226 -18.08 -7.71 7.98
C GLY A 226 -16.69 -7.52 7.34
N LYS A 227 -15.66 -8.16 7.91
CA LYS A 227 -14.27 -8.01 7.47
C LYS A 227 -14.12 -8.52 6.03
N LEU A 228 -13.69 -7.64 5.14
CA LEU A 228 -13.33 -8.00 3.76
C LEU A 228 -11.92 -8.61 3.79
N VAL A 229 -11.81 -9.86 3.34
CA VAL A 229 -10.57 -10.62 3.23
C VAL A 229 -10.28 -10.87 1.76
N LEU A 230 -9.04 -10.56 1.35
CA LEU A 230 -8.53 -10.92 0.03
C LEU A 230 -8.27 -12.43 0.01
N VAL A 231 -9.02 -13.15 -0.81
CA VAL A 231 -8.81 -14.58 -1.04
C VAL A 231 -8.02 -14.73 -2.33
N PRO A 232 -6.81 -15.31 -2.29
CA PRO A 232 -6.05 -15.61 -3.49
C PRO A 232 -6.77 -16.65 -4.37
N PRO A 233 -6.44 -16.73 -5.68
CA PRO A 233 -6.98 -17.75 -6.55
C PRO A 233 -6.63 -19.13 -6.01
N ARG A 234 -7.49 -20.09 -6.31
CA ARG A 234 -7.24 -21.48 -5.92
C ARG A 234 -6.06 -22.01 -6.75
N ASP A 235 -4.94 -22.31 -6.10
CA ASP A 235 -3.98 -23.27 -6.66
C ASP A 235 -4.68 -24.64 -6.69
N ALA A 236 -4.75 -25.25 -7.86
CA ALA A 236 -5.43 -26.53 -8.09
C ALA A 236 -4.82 -27.69 -7.29
N ARG A 237 -3.68 -27.51 -6.60
CA ARG A 237 -2.94 -28.61 -5.96
C ARG A 237 -2.51 -28.39 -4.50
N ASP A 238 -3.19 -27.52 -3.75
CA ASP A 238 -2.85 -27.32 -2.34
C ASP A 238 -3.92 -27.84 -1.36
N ARG A 239 -3.52 -28.79 -0.51
CA ARG A 239 -4.38 -29.49 0.46
C ARG A 239 -4.51 -28.75 1.80
N THR A 240 -3.79 -27.63 2.03
CA THR A 240 -3.80 -26.94 3.33
C THR A 240 -3.94 -25.42 3.24
N GLU A 241 -4.78 -24.85 4.11
CA GLU A 241 -5.15 -23.42 4.19
C GLU A 241 -3.93 -22.47 4.32
N LYS A 242 -2.84 -22.91 4.96
CA LYS A 242 -1.64 -22.10 5.24
C LYS A 242 -0.84 -21.71 3.99
N HIS A 243 -0.80 -22.57 2.95
CA HIS A 243 -0.07 -22.28 1.73
C HIS A 243 -0.88 -21.46 0.71
N ARG A 244 -2.22 -21.46 0.83
CA ARG A 244 -3.13 -20.70 -0.05
C ARG A 244 -2.85 -19.20 -0.01
N VAL A 245 -2.57 -18.66 1.18
CA VAL A 245 -2.31 -17.23 1.41
C VAL A 245 -0.97 -16.78 0.80
N SER A 246 -0.07 -17.72 0.44
CA SER A 246 1.33 -17.44 0.11
C SER A 246 1.66 -17.36 -1.39
N ALA A 247 0.77 -17.78 -2.29
CA ALA A 247 1.17 -18.03 -3.69
C ALA A 247 1.62 -16.78 -4.48
N CYS A 248 1.32 -15.57 -4.02
CA CYS A 248 1.82 -14.32 -4.61
C CYS A 248 2.14 -13.25 -3.56
N ASN A 249 2.59 -13.63 -2.36
CA ASN A 249 2.98 -12.68 -1.31
C ASN A 249 4.49 -12.69 -1.16
N PHE A 250 5.18 -12.16 -2.17
CA PHE A 250 6.64 -12.13 -2.22
C PHE A 250 7.15 -10.77 -1.77
N ALA A 251 8.31 -10.78 -1.11
CA ALA A 251 9.07 -9.58 -0.79
C ALA A 251 10.49 -9.72 -1.33
N CYS A 252 11.13 -8.60 -1.65
CA CYS A 252 12.54 -8.58 -2.01
C CYS A 252 13.39 -8.97 -0.80
N ASP A 253 14.25 -9.98 -0.95
CA ASP A 253 15.14 -10.44 0.12
C ASP A 253 16.21 -9.40 0.51
N PHE A 254 16.43 -8.39 -0.35
CA PHE A 254 17.36 -7.30 -0.05
C PHE A 254 16.68 -6.12 0.66
N CYS A 255 15.66 -5.51 0.06
CA CYS A 255 15.07 -4.27 0.57
C CYS A 255 13.74 -4.45 1.32
N GLY A 256 13.14 -5.64 1.29
CA GLY A 256 11.84 -5.90 1.90
C GLY A 256 10.62 -5.32 1.17
N ALA A 257 10.78 -4.72 -0.02
CA ALA A 257 9.65 -4.21 -0.81
C ALA A 257 8.72 -5.34 -1.28
N ASP A 258 7.41 -5.07 -1.37
CA ASP A 258 6.43 -6.01 -1.93
C ASP A 258 6.72 -6.26 -3.41
N ILE A 259 6.73 -7.53 -3.82
CA ILE A 259 6.86 -7.94 -5.21
C ILE A 259 5.45 -8.14 -5.77
N PHE A 260 4.93 -7.08 -6.39
CA PHE A 260 3.59 -7.07 -6.96
C PHE A 260 3.45 -7.96 -8.22
N GLN A 261 4.45 -7.90 -9.10
CA GLN A 261 4.37 -8.50 -10.43
C GLN A 261 5.69 -9.09 -10.93
N SER A 262 6.80 -8.35 -10.99
CA SER A 262 8.05 -8.86 -11.56
C SER A 262 9.17 -8.96 -10.52
N PHE A 263 10.04 -9.96 -10.66
CA PHE A 263 11.23 -10.14 -9.83
C PHE A 263 12.31 -10.92 -10.56
N PHE A 264 13.50 -10.94 -9.96
CA PHE A 264 14.63 -11.77 -10.36
C PHE A 264 14.80 -12.88 -9.33
N GLU A 265 14.94 -14.13 -9.77
CA GLU A 265 15.07 -15.31 -8.92
C GLU A 265 16.41 -16.00 -9.13
N CYS A 266 17.07 -16.39 -8.03
CA CYS A 266 18.14 -17.40 -8.05
C CYS A 266 17.77 -18.57 -7.13
N ARG A 267 17.76 -19.78 -7.68
CA ARG A 267 17.40 -21.00 -6.93
C ARG A 267 18.57 -21.68 -6.24
N GLU A 268 19.80 -21.36 -6.66
CA GLU A 268 21.01 -21.97 -6.12
C GLU A 268 21.49 -21.29 -4.83
N CYS A 269 21.27 -19.97 -4.73
CA CYS A 269 21.67 -19.16 -3.59
C CYS A 269 20.55 -18.99 -2.54
N SER A 270 19.49 -19.79 -2.61
CA SER A 270 18.46 -19.80 -1.57
C SER A 270 18.99 -20.48 -0.30
N ALA A 271 18.31 -20.26 0.83
CA ALA A 271 18.68 -20.90 2.10
C ALA A 271 18.48 -22.43 2.07
N ALA A 272 17.59 -22.93 1.21
CA ALA A 272 17.31 -24.35 1.02
C ALA A 272 17.11 -24.68 -0.47
N PRO A 273 18.19 -24.78 -1.26
CA PRO A 273 18.11 -25.00 -2.72
C PRO A 273 17.35 -26.29 -3.10
N GLU A 274 17.47 -27.31 -2.26
CA GLU A 274 16.79 -28.60 -2.41
C GLU A 274 15.25 -28.46 -2.37
N GLU A 275 14.74 -27.43 -1.69
CA GLU A 275 13.31 -27.15 -1.51
C GLU A 275 12.76 -26.21 -2.60
N CYS A 276 13.62 -25.62 -3.44
CA CYS A 276 13.25 -24.69 -4.51
C CYS A 276 12.65 -25.41 -5.73
N THR A 277 11.42 -25.87 -5.59
CA THR A 277 10.72 -26.66 -6.61
C THR A 277 9.96 -25.79 -7.62
N ARG A 278 9.56 -24.57 -7.24
CA ARG A 278 8.69 -23.69 -8.02
C ARG A 278 9.27 -22.28 -8.14
N PRO A 279 8.84 -21.49 -9.16
CA PRO A 279 9.14 -20.07 -9.20
C PRO A 279 8.61 -19.36 -7.96
N GLY A 280 9.46 -18.54 -7.33
CA GLY A 280 9.16 -17.85 -6.08
C GLY A 280 9.70 -18.55 -4.82
N ASP A 281 10.26 -19.75 -4.94
CA ASP A 281 10.87 -20.47 -3.80
C ASP A 281 12.35 -20.07 -3.59
N GLY A 282 12.98 -19.41 -4.59
CA GLY A 282 14.39 -19.03 -4.55
C GLY A 282 14.69 -17.73 -3.78
N LEU A 283 15.92 -17.23 -3.92
CA LEU A 283 16.29 -15.87 -3.54
C LEU A 283 15.67 -14.87 -4.53
N LEU A 284 14.86 -13.94 -4.03
CA LEU A 284 14.05 -13.01 -4.79
C LEU A 284 14.58 -11.59 -4.65
N ILE A 285 14.92 -10.97 -5.79
CA ILE A 285 15.34 -9.57 -5.84
C ILE A 285 14.36 -8.78 -6.71
N CYS A 286 13.84 -7.67 -6.19
CA CYS A 286 12.95 -6.81 -6.97
C CYS A 286 13.70 -6.13 -8.12
N PRO A 287 13.02 -5.78 -9.23
CA PRO A 287 13.68 -5.21 -10.41
C PRO A 287 14.50 -3.96 -10.11
N ALA A 288 14.02 -3.12 -9.21
CA ALA A 288 14.72 -1.90 -8.84
C ALA A 288 16.04 -2.17 -8.08
N CYS A 289 16.07 -3.15 -7.17
CA CYS A 289 17.32 -3.54 -6.52
C CYS A 289 18.27 -4.18 -7.54
N TYR A 290 17.76 -4.99 -8.46
CA TYR A 290 18.57 -5.62 -9.49
C TYR A 290 19.25 -4.60 -10.42
N VAL A 291 18.52 -3.58 -10.86
CA VAL A 291 19.07 -2.47 -11.68
C VAL A 291 20.12 -1.64 -10.92
N GLU A 292 20.00 -1.54 -9.59
CA GLU A 292 21.01 -0.93 -8.72
C GLU A 292 22.22 -1.86 -8.45
N GLY A 293 22.31 -3.01 -9.12
CA GLY A 293 23.42 -3.95 -9.04
C GLY A 293 23.32 -4.97 -7.90
N ARG A 294 22.15 -5.10 -7.25
CA ARG A 294 21.91 -6.14 -6.25
C ARG A 294 21.66 -7.47 -6.94
N SER A 295 22.43 -8.49 -6.59
CA SER A 295 22.39 -9.82 -7.20
C SER A 295 22.64 -10.89 -6.15
N CYS A 296 22.41 -12.15 -6.51
CA CYS A 296 22.86 -13.30 -5.73
C CYS A 296 24.38 -13.48 -5.83
N ALA A 297 24.97 -14.32 -4.97
CA ALA A 297 26.41 -14.57 -4.97
C ALA A 297 26.93 -15.24 -6.26
N CYS A 298 26.08 -15.95 -7.00
CA CYS A 298 26.48 -16.61 -8.26
C CYS A 298 26.18 -15.79 -9.52
N ASP A 299 25.58 -14.59 -9.40
CA ASP A 299 25.20 -13.71 -10.50
C ASP A 299 24.30 -14.34 -11.59
N ARG A 300 23.61 -15.43 -11.25
CA ARG A 300 22.66 -16.12 -12.12
C ARG A 300 21.24 -15.88 -11.64
N MET A 301 20.71 -14.71 -12.00
CA MET A 301 19.34 -14.32 -11.68
C MET A 301 18.44 -14.44 -12.93
N GLU A 302 17.34 -15.17 -12.83
CA GLU A 302 16.35 -15.31 -13.90
C GLU A 302 15.17 -14.34 -13.69
N PRO A 303 14.69 -13.64 -14.73
CA PRO A 303 13.48 -12.82 -14.61
C PRO A 303 12.22 -13.69 -14.55
N VAL A 304 11.36 -13.41 -13.58
CA VAL A 304 10.12 -14.14 -13.31
C VAL A 304 8.99 -13.13 -13.06
N GLN A 305 7.77 -13.50 -13.42
CA GLN A 305 6.56 -12.75 -13.08
C GLN A 305 5.62 -13.56 -12.17
N CYS A 306 4.89 -12.90 -11.28
CA CYS A 306 3.91 -13.56 -10.41
C CYS A 306 2.77 -14.20 -11.23
N ARG A 307 2.37 -13.56 -12.34
CA ARG A 307 1.26 -13.94 -13.21
C ARG A 307 1.47 -13.37 -14.61
N PRO A 308 0.79 -13.89 -15.65
CA PRO A 308 0.86 -13.30 -16.98
C PRO A 308 0.48 -11.81 -16.95
N LEU A 309 1.38 -10.92 -17.38
CA LEU A 309 1.15 -9.46 -17.41
C LEU A 309 -0.12 -9.08 -18.18
N GLN A 310 -0.48 -9.86 -19.22
CA GLN A 310 -1.68 -9.65 -20.02
C GLN A 310 -2.96 -9.56 -19.17
N ILE A 311 -3.03 -10.29 -18.05
CA ILE A 311 -4.19 -10.25 -17.16
C ILE A 311 -4.36 -8.87 -16.54
N LEU A 312 -3.26 -8.24 -16.12
CA LEU A 312 -3.30 -6.88 -15.57
C LEU A 312 -3.69 -5.85 -16.63
N ILE A 313 -3.18 -6.03 -17.85
CA ILE A 313 -3.53 -5.17 -19.00
C ILE A 313 -5.03 -5.30 -19.33
N ASP A 314 -5.55 -6.53 -19.39
CA ASP A 314 -6.96 -6.80 -19.68
C ASP A 314 -7.87 -6.22 -18.60
N ASP A 315 -7.50 -6.41 -17.32
CA ASP A 315 -8.23 -5.85 -16.18
C ASP A 315 -8.31 -4.33 -16.22
N ARG A 316 -7.17 -3.67 -16.48
CA ARG A 316 -7.12 -2.21 -16.68
C ARG A 316 -7.99 -1.80 -17.87
N ASN A 317 -7.92 -2.52 -18.98
CA ASN A 317 -8.69 -2.20 -20.17
C ASN A 317 -10.20 -2.37 -19.96
N ARG A 318 -10.63 -3.36 -19.16
CA ARG A 318 -12.02 -3.51 -18.72
C ARG A 318 -12.45 -2.34 -17.84
N ALA A 319 -11.63 -1.93 -16.87
CA ALA A 319 -11.89 -0.76 -16.05
C ALA A 319 -12.10 0.52 -16.89
N ALA A 320 -11.21 0.76 -17.85
CA ALA A 320 -11.31 1.88 -18.78
C ALA A 320 -12.56 1.80 -19.67
N ALA A 321 -12.97 0.60 -20.10
CA ALA A 321 -14.19 0.41 -20.89
C ALA A 321 -15.45 0.74 -20.08
N VAL A 322 -15.53 0.29 -18.82
CA VAL A 322 -16.63 0.59 -17.90
C VAL A 322 -16.72 2.10 -17.65
N LEU A 323 -15.59 2.75 -17.39
CA LEU A 323 -15.56 4.20 -17.17
C LEU A 323 -16.09 4.98 -18.39
N ARG A 324 -15.72 4.57 -19.61
CA ARG A 324 -16.26 5.17 -20.85
C ARG A 324 -17.77 5.00 -20.96
N GLN A 325 -18.29 3.80 -20.68
CA GLN A 325 -19.74 3.53 -20.73
C GLN A 325 -20.50 4.40 -19.74
N VAL A 326 -20.00 4.56 -18.52
CA VAL A 326 -20.59 5.43 -17.50
C VAL A 326 -20.52 6.90 -17.92
N GLY A 327 -19.39 7.36 -18.47
CA GLY A 327 -19.22 8.72 -18.98
C GLY A 327 -20.22 9.08 -20.09
N HIS A 328 -20.53 8.16 -21.00
CA HIS A 328 -21.57 8.35 -22.02
C HIS A 328 -22.98 8.54 -21.41
N ASN A 329 -23.27 7.89 -20.27
CA ASN A 329 -24.57 7.95 -19.60
C ASN A 329 -24.76 9.19 -18.70
N LEU A 330 -23.67 9.86 -18.29
CA LEU A 330 -23.68 11.00 -17.35
C LEU A 330 -23.62 12.38 -18.04
N SER A 331 -23.95 12.47 -19.33
CA SER A 331 -23.73 13.65 -20.16
C SER A 331 -24.36 14.95 -19.60
N GLY A 332 -23.52 15.79 -18.99
CA GLY A 332 -23.70 17.21 -18.70
C GLY A 332 -22.33 17.88 -18.56
N ASP A 333 -21.94 18.67 -19.57
CA ASP A 333 -20.84 19.67 -19.73
C ASP A 333 -19.51 19.60 -18.93
N GLY A 334 -19.15 18.50 -18.26
CA GLY A 334 -17.96 18.43 -17.41
C GLY A 334 -17.03 17.23 -17.62
N LEU A 335 -17.20 16.43 -18.68
CA LEU A 335 -16.56 15.10 -18.78
C LEU A 335 -15.93 14.77 -20.14
N GLU A 336 -15.55 15.76 -20.96
CA GLU A 336 -14.87 15.51 -22.24
C GLU A 336 -13.39 15.08 -22.08
N ASP A 337 -12.76 15.33 -20.92
CA ASP A 337 -11.33 15.07 -20.68
C ASP A 337 -11.03 13.72 -19.97
N ILE A 338 -12.05 12.89 -19.73
CA ILE A 338 -11.90 11.58 -19.06
C ILE A 338 -11.85 10.45 -20.10
N ARG A 339 -10.89 10.51 -21.02
CA ARG A 339 -10.55 9.36 -21.87
C ARG A 339 -9.17 8.85 -21.49
N PRO A 340 -9.07 7.80 -20.63
CA PRO A 340 -7.81 7.10 -20.48
C PRO A 340 -7.38 6.63 -21.87
N ARG A 341 -6.19 7.01 -22.31
CA ARG A 341 -5.60 6.44 -23.53
C ARG A 341 -5.62 4.92 -23.36
N CYS A 342 -6.03 4.18 -24.40
CA CYS A 342 -5.69 2.77 -24.47
C CYS A 342 -4.17 2.71 -24.40
N VAL A 343 -3.62 2.10 -23.37
CA VAL A 343 -2.18 1.85 -23.35
C VAL A 343 -1.94 0.71 -24.32
N ALA A 344 -1.69 1.05 -25.59
CA ALA A 344 -1.02 0.15 -26.50
C ALA A 344 0.47 0.15 -26.10
N ILE A 345 0.82 -0.50 -24.97
CA ILE A 345 2.23 -0.79 -24.73
C ILE A 345 2.62 -1.85 -25.74
N GLY A 346 3.17 -1.40 -26.87
CA GLY A 346 3.52 -2.27 -27.99
C GLY A 346 3.30 -1.65 -29.37
N ARG A 347 3.76 -0.42 -29.59
CA ARG A 347 4.24 0.05 -30.91
C ARG A 347 5.32 1.11 -30.72
N SER A 348 6.53 0.66 -30.42
CA SER A 348 7.74 1.36 -30.82
C SER A 348 8.63 0.32 -31.50
N SER A 349 8.88 0.60 -32.79
CA SER A 349 9.80 -0.07 -33.70
C SER A 349 11.19 -0.20 -33.13
#